data_AF-A0A5K3F5W6-F1
#
_entry.id   AF-A0A5K3F5W6-F1
#
_cell.length_a   1.000
_cell.length_b   1.000
_cell.length_c   1.000
_cell.angle_alpha   90.00
_cell.angle_beta   90.00
_cell.angle_gamma   90.00
#
_symmetry.space_group_name_H-M   'P 1'
#
loop_
_entity.id
_entity.type
_entity.pdbx_description
1 polymer ?
#
loop_
_entity_poly.entity_id
_entity_poly.type
_entity_poly.pdbx_seq_one_letter_code
_entity_poly.pdbx_strand_id
1 'polypeptide(L)'
;MLSHENIEMSKKEYEKEVDLLKTEDVPLGFDVSDPVLRSVVLTLRLLHVSELRQLQDQINCAIVQVQQITADPKTDEKLGQVGF
;
A
#
# COMPACT_ATOMS: atom_id res chain seq x y z
N MET A 1 18.84 14.80 2.68
CA MET A 1 18.72 13.51 3.40
C MET A 1 17.54 13.64 4.34
N LEU A 2 16.54 12.76 4.22
CA LEU A 2 15.42 12.65 5.17
C LEU A 2 16.02 12.25 6.53
N SER A 3 16.45 13.24 7.30
CA SER A 3 17.45 13.09 8.35
C SER A 3 16.76 12.81 9.68
N HIS A 4 16.79 11.55 10.12
CA HIS A 4 16.54 11.04 11.48
C HIS A 4 15.26 11.47 12.22
N GLU A 5 14.96 12.77 12.35
CA GLU A 5 13.73 13.31 12.95
C GLU A 5 12.46 12.74 12.30
N ASN A 6 12.41 12.66 10.97
CA ASN A 6 11.23 12.11 10.28
C ASN A 6 11.03 10.61 10.55
N ILE A 7 12.12 9.88 10.83
CA ILE A 7 12.09 8.46 11.17
C ILE A 7 11.67 8.29 12.64
N GLU A 8 12.08 9.20 13.50
CA GLU A 8 11.75 9.19 14.93
C GLU A 8 10.30 9.57 15.19
N MET A 9 9.77 10.56 14.44
CA MET A 9 8.36 10.94 14.49
C MET A 9 7.44 9.81 14.02
N SER A 10 7.79 9.14 12.92
CA SER A 10 7.00 8.00 12.41
C SER A 10 7.03 6.79 13.35
N LYS A 11 8.13 6.53 14.06
CA LYS A 11 8.20 5.49 15.10
C LYS A 11 7.32 5.77 16.33
N LYS A 12 7.14 7.05 16.68
CA LYS A 12 6.34 7.44 17.85
C LYS A 12 4.83 7.43 17.56
N GLU A 13 4.47 7.65 16.29
CA GLU A 13 3.08 7.73 15.82
C GLU A 13 2.50 6.35 15.48
N TYR A 14 3.35 5.37 15.18
CA TYR A 14 2.98 3.98 14.96
C TYR A 14 3.76 3.08 15.91
N GLU A 15 3.13 2.68 17.02
CA GLU A 15 3.61 1.65 17.96
C GLU A 15 3.59 0.23 17.33
N LYS A 16 3.91 0.15 16.04
CA LYS A 16 4.19 -1.08 15.32
C LYS A 16 5.66 -1.06 14.99
N GLU A 17 6.35 -2.10 15.45
CA GLU A 17 7.69 -2.47 15.03
C GLU A 17 7.80 -2.30 13.52
N VAL A 18 8.45 -1.21 13.09
CA VAL A 18 8.67 -0.96 11.67
C VAL A 18 9.67 -2.01 11.24
N ASP A 19 9.16 -3.10 10.66
CA ASP A 19 9.97 -4.20 10.19
C ASP A 19 10.90 -3.66 9.09
N LEU A 20 12.15 -3.41 9.47
CA LEU A 20 13.15 -2.82 8.60
C LEU A 20 13.55 -3.86 7.57
N LEU A 21 12.86 -3.84 6.42
CA LEU A 21 13.21 -4.67 5.28
C LEU A 21 14.66 -4.36 4.85
N LYS A 22 15.53 -5.37 4.85
CA LYS A 22 16.87 -5.21 4.29
C LYS A 22 16.78 -5.16 2.78
N THR A 23 17.77 -4.53 2.15
CA THR A 23 17.89 -4.46 0.69
C THR A 23 18.00 -5.85 0.03
N GLU A 24 18.46 -6.85 0.77
CA GLU A 24 18.52 -8.25 0.33
C GLU A 24 17.15 -8.95 0.34
N ASP A 25 16.26 -8.58 1.28
CA ASP A 25 15.00 -9.28 1.51
C ASP A 25 13.92 -8.91 0.47
N VAL A 26 14.11 -7.80 -0.25
CA VAL A 26 13.16 -7.34 -1.27
C VAL A 26 13.45 -8.04 -2.60
N PRO A 27 12.55 -8.90 -3.10
CA PRO A 27 12.74 -9.57 -4.38
C PRO A 27 12.62 -8.54 -5.51
N LEU A 28 13.63 -8.42 -6.38
CA LEU A 28 13.59 -7.53 -7.55
C LEU A 28 13.04 -8.22 -8.80
N GLY A 29 12.99 -9.55 -8.84
CA GLY A 29 12.53 -10.32 -10.01
C GLY A 29 13.54 -10.38 -11.16
N PHE A 30 14.71 -9.77 -10.98
CA PHE A 30 15.85 -9.83 -11.87
C PHE A 30 17.14 -9.59 -11.07
N ASP A 31 18.27 -10.01 -11.62
CA ASP A 31 19.58 -9.87 -10.97
C ASP A 31 20.23 -8.53 -11.30
N VAL A 32 20.79 -7.90 -10.27
CA VAL A 32 21.59 -6.68 -10.37
C VAL A 32 22.88 -6.92 -9.60
N SER A 33 24.01 -6.86 -10.31
CA SER A 33 25.34 -7.16 -9.76
C SER A 33 25.95 -6.01 -8.96
N ASP A 34 25.63 -4.75 -9.32
CA ASP A 34 26.15 -3.56 -8.64
C ASP A 34 25.28 -3.22 -7.41
N PRO A 35 25.86 -3.17 -6.19
CA PRO A 35 25.13 -2.83 -4.96
C PRO A 35 24.47 -1.43 -4.98
N VAL A 36 25.12 -0.43 -5.59
CA VAL A 36 24.59 0.92 -5.71
C VAL A 36 23.40 0.91 -6.66
N LEU A 37 23.53 0.27 -7.82
CA LEU A 37 22.44 0.15 -8.78
C LEU A 37 21.26 -0.63 -8.18
N ARG A 38 21.53 -1.68 -7.40
CA ARG A 38 20.49 -2.45 -6.71
C ARG A 38 19.66 -1.57 -5.78
N SER A 39 20.31 -0.68 -5.02
CA SER A 39 19.62 0.24 -4.12
C SER A 39 18.66 1.18 -4.87
N VAL A 40 19.12 1.76 -6.00
CA VAL A 40 18.32 2.68 -6.83
C VAL A 40 17.13 1.96 -7.45
N VAL A 41 17.35 0.77 -7.99
CA VAL A 41 16.31 -0.07 -8.56
C VAL A 41 15.27 -0.46 -7.51
N LEU A 42 15.70 -0.81 -6.30
CA LEU A 42 14.81 -1.12 -5.19
C LEU A 42 13.95 0.09 -4.84
N THR A 43 14.54 1.27 -4.69
CA THR A 43 13.78 2.51 -4.44
C THR A 43 12.76 2.78 -5.54
N LEU A 44 13.15 2.65 -6.81
CA LEU A 44 12.24 2.86 -7.93
C LEU A 44 11.08 1.85 -7.91
N ARG A 45 11.36 0.58 -7.60
CA ARG A 45 10.33 -0.46 -7.46
C ARG A 45 9.35 -0.14 -6.33
N LEU A 46 9.84 0.29 -5.17
CA LEU A 46 8.98 0.67 -4.05
C LEU A 46 8.09 1.87 -4.40
N LEU A 47 8.65 2.87 -5.08
CA LEU A 47 7.87 4.02 -5.56
C LEU A 47 6.78 3.57 -6.53
N HIS A 48 7.13 2.71 -7.49
CA HIS A 48 6.16 2.18 -8.45
C HIS A 48 5.04 1.37 -7.77
N VAL A 49 5.37 0.52 -6.79
CA VAL A 49 4.35 -0.20 -6.00
C VAL A 49 3.45 0.77 -5.24
N SER A 50 3.98 1.88 -4.72
CA SER A 50 3.20 2.91 -4.06
C SER A 50 2.19 3.57 -5.02
N GLU A 51 2.62 3.89 -6.24
CA GLU A 51 1.74 4.45 -7.28
C GLU A 51 0.62 3.47 -7.66
N LEU A 52 0.95 2.17 -7.79
CA LEU A 52 -0.05 1.14 -8.09
C LEU A 52 -1.08 0.98 -6.96
N ARG A 53 -0.68 1.13 -5.69
CA ARG A 53 -1.62 1.13 -4.55
C ARG A 53 -2.56 2.33 -4.61
N GLN A 54 -2.05 3.52 -4.92
CA GLN A 54 -2.89 4.70 -5.10
C GLN A 54 -3.90 4.51 -6.24
N LEU A 55 -3.47 3.92 -7.35
CA LEU A 55 -4.37 3.58 -8.45
C LEU A 55 -5.45 2.59 -8.01
N GLN A 56 -5.09 1.57 -7.22
CA GLN A 56 -6.05 0.62 -6.66
C GLN A 56 -7.07 1.31 -5.75
N ASP A 57 -6.64 2.22 -4.88
CA ASP A 57 -7.53 2.99 -4.01
C ASP A 57 -8.53 3.83 -4.83
N GLN A 58 -8.06 4.44 -5.92
CA GLN A 58 -8.94 5.18 -6.84
C GLN A 58 -9.95 4.26 -7.53
N ILE A 59 -9.53 3.07 -7.98
CA ILE A 59 -10.42 2.06 -8.57
C ILE A 59 -11.48 1.63 -7.54
N ASN A 60 -11.07 1.33 -6.31
CA ASN A 60 -11.99 0.95 -5.23
C ASN A 60 -13.01 2.05 -4.96
N CYS A 61 -12.57 3.31 -4.87
CA CYS A 61 -13.45 4.46 -4.71
C CYS A 61 -14.43 4.62 -5.88
N ALA A 62 -13.99 4.38 -7.12
CA ALA A 62 -14.87 4.44 -8.28
C ALA A 62 -15.93 3.33 -8.26
N ILE A 63 -15.54 2.10 -7.90
CA ILE A 63 -16.47 0.96 -7.75
C ILE A 63 -17.54 1.27 -6.70
N VAL A 64 -17.13 1.75 -5.52
CA VAL A 64 -18.07 2.11 -4.44
C VAL A 64 -19.03 3.22 -4.89
N GLN A 65 -18.55 4.23 -5.62
CA GLN A 65 -19.42 5.29 -6.16
C GLN A 65 -20.43 4.76 -7.18
N VAL A 66 -20.02 3.87 -8.09
CA VAL A 66 -20.94 3.22 -9.03
C VAL A 66 -21.99 2.41 -8.26
N GLN A 67 -21.57 1.64 -7.26
CA GLN A 67 -22.47 0.84 -6.42
C GLN A 67 -23.49 1.71 -5.68
N GLN A 68 -23.14 2.91 -5.22
CA GLN A 68 -24.11 3.82 -4.59
C GLN A 68 -25.26 4.20 -5.53
N ILE A 69 -25.02 4.23 -6.85
CA ILE A 69 -26.02 4.61 -7.86
C ILE A 69 -26.76 3.37 -8.37
N THR A 70 -26.06 2.25 -8.52
CA THR A 70 -26.60 1.04 -9.18
C THR A 70 -27.07 -0.04 -8.22
N ALA A 71 -26.73 0.02 -6.93
CA ALA A 71 -27.26 -0.92 -5.96
C ALA A 71 -28.73 -0.62 -5.68
N ASP A 72 -29.61 -1.63 -5.81
CA ASP A 72 -30.93 -1.61 -5.19
C ASP A 72 -30.72 -1.93 -3.70
N PRO A 73 -30.86 -0.96 -2.76
CA PRO A 73 -30.58 -1.18 -1.35
C PRO A 73 -31.66 -2.02 -0.66
N LYS A 74 -32.43 -2.83 -1.40
CA LYS A 74 -33.29 -3.88 -0.86
C LYS A 74 -32.45 -5.05 -0.36
N THR A 75 -31.66 -4.77 0.66
CA THR A 75 -31.48 -5.75 1.71
C THR A 75 -32.86 -6.01 2.28
N ASP A 76 -33.34 -7.24 2.09
CA ASP A 76 -34.51 -7.75 2.78
C ASP A 76 -34.23 -7.65 4.29
N GLU A 77 -34.78 -6.62 4.95
CA GLU A 77 -34.65 -6.40 6.40
C GLU A 77 -35.09 -7.64 7.21
N LYS A 78 -35.83 -8.58 6.60
CA LYS A 78 -36.22 -9.84 7.22
C LYS A 78 -35.07 -10.81 7.50
N LEU A 79 -33.90 -10.66 6.85
CA LEU A 79 -32.78 -11.59 7.04
C LEU A 79 -31.70 -11.08 8.00
N GLY A 80 -31.77 -9.83 8.47
CA GLY A 80 -31.00 -9.35 9.63
C GLY A 80 -29.46 -9.46 9.56
N GLN A 81 -28.87 -9.70 8.38
CA GLN A 81 -27.42 -9.66 8.19
C GLN A 81 -27.08 -9.03 6.85
N VAL A 82 -26.43 -7.88 6.92
CA VAL A 82 -25.56 -7.37 5.86
C VAL A 82 -24.15 -7.26 6.42
N GLY A 83 -23.21 -7.92 5.74
CA GLY A 83 -21.79 -7.81 6.03
C GLY A 83 -21.13 -9.16 6.37
N PHE A 84 -20.12 -9.49 5.58
CA PHE A 84 -18.81 -9.84 6.12
C PHE A 84 -17.87 -8.67 5.83
#